data_AF-A0A845YCD9-F1
#
_entry.id   AF-A0A845YCD9-F1
#
_cell.length_a   1.000
_cell.length_b   1.000
_cell.length_c   1.000
_cell.angle_alpha   90.00
_cell.angle_beta   90.00
_cell.angle_gamma   90.00
#
_symmetry.space_group_name_H-M   'P 1'
#
loop_
_entity.id
_entity.type
_entity.pdbx_description
1 polymer ?
#
loop_
_entity_poly.entity_id
_entity_poly.type
_entity_poly.pdbx_seq_one_letter_code
_entity_poly.pdbx_strand_id
1 'polypeptide(L)'
;QGSDYIDKAQYEGVYTEATVPGYHAILRRNSNGQNQPEVETIKIPTLEVRDLTLVCEYEIMTNDITAPMAESLILTVLLEEFYEHDYQDEADKIEFINLKSQAARTIAYSLVV
;
A
#
# COMPACT_ATOMS: atom_id res chain seq x y z
N GLN A 1 15.14 17.32 -10.13
CA GLN A 1 14.60 16.78 -8.87
C GLN A 1 13.10 17.05 -8.90
N GLY A 2 12.33 16.14 -9.51
CA GLY A 2 10.88 16.19 -9.39
C GLY A 2 10.54 15.66 -8.01
N SER A 3 9.72 16.38 -7.24
CA SER A 3 9.34 15.92 -5.91
C SER A 3 8.48 14.66 -6.05
N ASP A 4 8.88 13.56 -5.41
CA ASP A 4 8.03 12.38 -5.14
C ASP A 4 6.91 12.72 -4.13
N TYR A 5 6.32 13.92 -4.24
CA TYR A 5 5.27 14.42 -3.38
C TYR A 5 3.94 13.87 -3.88
N ILE A 6 3.23 13.18 -2.98
CA ILE A 6 1.90 12.65 -3.21
C ILE A 6 0.96 13.18 -2.13
N ASP A 7 -0.20 13.67 -2.55
CA ASP A 7 -1.25 14.11 -1.63
C ASP A 7 -2.04 12.88 -1.15
N LYS A 8 -1.63 12.35 0.00
CA LYS A 8 -2.17 11.12 0.59
C LYS A 8 -3.67 11.21 0.88
N ALA A 9 -4.21 12.41 1.13
CA ALA A 9 -5.64 12.61 1.41
C ALA A 9 -6.56 12.26 0.23
N GLN A 10 -5.98 12.13 -0.98
CA GLN A 10 -6.69 11.68 -2.18
C GLN A 10 -6.74 10.17 -2.32
N TYR A 11 -6.21 9.42 -1.35
CA TYR A 11 -6.14 7.97 -1.41
C TYR A 11 -6.88 7.35 -0.22
N GLU A 12 -7.34 6.11 -0.41
CA GLU A 12 -8.04 5.34 0.61
C GLU A 12 -7.67 3.86 0.50
N GLY A 13 -7.43 3.23 1.66
CA GLY A 13 -7.15 1.81 1.78
C GLY A 13 -8.46 1.03 1.92
N VAL A 14 -8.61 -0.05 1.16
CA VAL A 14 -9.81 -0.90 1.21
C VAL A 14 -9.42 -2.38 1.19
N TYR A 15 -10.31 -3.22 1.70
CA TYR A 15 -10.29 -4.67 1.47
C TYR A 15 -11.37 -5.06 0.48
N THR A 16 -11.04 -5.93 -0.48
CA THR A 16 -11.96 -6.38 -1.54
C THR A 16 -12.00 -7.90 -1.65
N GLU A 17 -13.22 -8.44 -1.76
CA GLU A 17 -13.48 -9.87 -1.95
C GLU A 17 -13.62 -10.25 -3.45
N ALA A 18 -13.12 -9.40 -4.36
CA ALA A 18 -13.23 -9.64 -5.80
C ALA A 18 -12.47 -10.90 -6.27
N THR A 19 -11.56 -11.44 -5.46
CA THR A 19 -10.87 -12.72 -5.68
C THR A 19 -10.96 -13.60 -4.44
N VAL A 20 -10.58 -14.88 -4.56
CA VAL A 20 -10.43 -15.81 -3.42
C VAL A 20 -8.97 -16.26 -3.33
N PRO A 21 -8.24 -15.96 -2.22
CA PRO A 21 -8.66 -15.04 -1.15
C PRO A 21 -8.84 -13.59 -1.68
N GLY A 22 -9.53 -12.76 -0.89
CA GLY A 22 -9.63 -11.33 -1.16
C GLY A 22 -8.28 -10.63 -1.07
N TYR A 23 -8.23 -9.33 -1.38
CA TYR A 23 -6.99 -8.56 -1.39
C TYR A 23 -7.19 -7.14 -0.87
N HIS A 24 -6.10 -6.48 -0.47
CA HIS A 24 -6.12 -5.06 -0.12
C HIS A 24 -5.84 -4.20 -1.34
N ALA A 25 -6.45 -3.02 -1.42
CA ALA A 25 -6.21 -2.08 -2.49
C ALA A 25 -6.09 -0.66 -1.95
N ILE A 26 -5.35 0.17 -2.68
CA ILE A 26 -5.32 1.62 -2.46
C ILE A 26 -5.98 2.28 -3.66
N LEU A 27 -7.10 2.94 -3.40
CA LEU A 27 -7.91 3.63 -4.38
C LEU A 27 -7.55 5.11 -4.38
N ARG A 28 -7.51 5.74 -5.55
CA ARG A 28 -7.45 7.20 -5.67
C ARG A 28 -8.86 7.77 -5.83
N ARG A 29 -9.24 8.65 -4.91
CA ARG A 29 -10.45 9.47 -4.96
C ARG A 29 -10.34 10.48 -6.10
N ASN A 30 -11.41 10.65 -6.86
CA ASN A 30 -11.48 11.70 -7.86
C ASN A 30 -11.88 13.03 -7.20
N SER A 31 -10.96 14.00 -7.20
CA SER A 31 -11.13 15.32 -6.57
C SER A 31 -12.19 16.23 -7.22
N ASN A 32 -12.86 15.77 -8.28
CA ASN A 32 -13.71 16.62 -9.12
C ASN A 32 -15.21 16.59 -8.75
N GLY A 33 -15.62 15.93 -7.67
CA GLY A 33 -17.02 15.91 -7.20
C GLY A 33 -18.02 15.31 -8.20
N GLN A 34 -17.54 14.71 -9.29
CA GLN A 34 -18.34 13.94 -10.23
C GLN A 34 -18.27 12.48 -9.82
N ASN A 35 -19.39 11.75 -9.93
CA ASN A 35 -19.57 10.30 -9.71
C ASN A 35 -18.69 9.43 -10.64
N GLN A 36 -17.40 9.70 -10.74
CA GLN A 36 -16.45 8.86 -11.44
C GLN A 36 -15.99 7.76 -10.47
N PRO A 37 -15.91 6.50 -10.95
CA PRO A 37 -15.44 5.40 -10.13
C PRO A 37 -14.04 5.70 -9.63
N GLU A 38 -13.78 5.35 -8.37
CA GLU A 38 -12.45 5.39 -7.78
C GLU A 38 -11.50 4.51 -8.60
N VAL A 39 -10.24 4.93 -8.71
CA VAL A 39 -9.25 4.22 -9.52
C VAL A 39 -8.39 3.38 -8.59
N GLU A 40 -8.37 2.07 -8.80
CA GLU A 40 -7.41 1.18 -8.14
C GLU A 40 -5.99 1.55 -8.60
N THR A 41 -5.17 2.04 -7.68
CA THR A 41 -3.80 2.50 -7.99
C THR A 41 -2.75 1.50 -7.55
N ILE A 42 -2.98 0.81 -6.43
CA ILE A 42 -2.09 -0.21 -5.90
C ILE A 42 -2.96 -1.39 -5.47
N LYS A 43 -2.57 -2.59 -5.91
CA LYS A 43 -3.17 -3.86 -5.52
C LYS A 43 -2.20 -4.61 -4.61
N ILE A 44 -2.68 -5.13 -3.48
CA ILE A 44 -1.86 -5.77 -2.44
C ILE A 44 -2.46 -7.14 -2.14
N PRO A 45 -2.12 -8.16 -2.95
CA PRO A 45 -2.65 -9.52 -2.78
C PRO A 45 -2.19 -10.21 -1.51
N THR A 46 -1.01 -9.84 -0.99
CA THR A 46 -0.42 -10.48 0.19
C THR A 46 -0.04 -9.41 1.20
N LEU A 47 -0.62 -9.51 2.40
CA LEU A 47 -0.24 -8.74 3.56
C LEU A 47 -0.31 -9.66 4.78
N GLU A 48 0.83 -10.20 5.21
CA GLU A 48 0.88 -11.15 6.32
C GLU A 48 2.23 -11.17 7.03
N VAL A 49 2.20 -11.52 8.31
CA VAL A 49 3.40 -11.65 9.13
C VAL A 49 4.00 -13.05 8.94
N ARG A 50 5.29 -13.09 8.57
CA ARG A 50 6.12 -14.31 8.49
C ARG A 50 7.42 -14.05 9.24
N ASP A 51 7.74 -14.86 10.25
CA ASP A 51 9.01 -14.75 11.00
C ASP A 51 9.33 -13.30 11.44
N LEU A 52 8.37 -12.63 12.10
CA LEU A 52 8.47 -11.22 12.53
C LEU A 52 8.67 -10.21 11.39
N THR A 53 8.30 -10.59 10.17
CA THR A 53 8.37 -9.75 8.97
C THR A 53 6.97 -9.59 8.40
N LEU A 54 6.47 -8.36 8.32
CA LEU A 54 5.28 -8.08 7.54
C LEU A 54 5.65 -8.14 6.05
N VAL A 55 5.20 -9.18 5.36
CA VAL A 55 5.40 -9.33 3.92
C VAL A 55 4.26 -8.63 3.20
N CYS A 56 4.60 -7.62 2.41
CA CYS A 56 3.67 -6.83 1.61
C CYS A 56 4.02 -7.00 0.12
N GLU A 57 3.33 -7.91 -0.56
CA GLU A 57 3.43 -8.04 -2.01
C GLU A 57 2.43 -7.09 -2.67
N TYR A 58 2.88 -6.30 -3.63
CA TYR A 58 2.03 -5.28 -4.27
C TYR A 58 2.29 -5.13 -5.77
N GLU A 59 1.27 -4.64 -6.47
CA GLU A 59 1.31 -4.25 -7.88
C GLU A 59 0.87 -2.80 -8.03
N ILE A 60 1.69 -2.02 -8.74
CA ILE A 60 1.32 -0.67 -9.17
C ILE A 60 0.45 -0.77 -10.41
N MET A 61 -0.78 -0.28 -10.34
CA MET A 61 -1.78 -0.38 -11.40
C MET A 61 -1.74 0.79 -12.39
N THR A 62 -1.19 1.94 -11.98
CA THR A 62 -1.12 3.15 -12.79
C THR A 62 0.32 3.65 -13.00
N ASN A 63 0.61 4.27 -14.14
CA ASN A 63 1.99 4.64 -14.52
C ASN A 63 2.51 5.91 -13.82
N ASP A 64 1.63 6.65 -13.13
CA ASP A 64 1.94 7.88 -12.41
C ASP A 64 2.42 7.64 -10.97
N ILE A 65 2.42 6.38 -10.52
CA ILE A 65 2.91 5.97 -9.20
C ILE A 65 4.27 5.28 -9.36
N THR A 66 5.26 5.78 -8.63
CA THR A 66 6.58 5.15 -8.51
C THR A 66 6.60 4.15 -7.35
N ALA A 67 7.60 3.25 -7.30
CA ALA A 67 7.73 2.32 -6.18
C ALA A 67 7.85 3.02 -4.81
N PRO A 68 8.67 4.08 -4.64
CA PRO A 68 8.70 4.83 -3.38
C PRO A 68 7.36 5.48 -3.00
N MET A 69 6.61 5.98 -4.00
CA MET A 69 5.27 6.54 -3.76
C MET A 69 4.29 5.45 -3.31
N ALA A 70 4.33 4.27 -3.95
CA ALA A 70 3.50 3.14 -3.59
C ALA A 70 3.79 2.67 -2.15
N GLU A 71 5.05 2.50 -1.80
CA GLU A 71 5.46 2.14 -0.44
C GLU A 71 4.98 3.18 0.58
N SER A 72 5.11 4.48 0.28
CA SER A 72 4.63 5.54 1.17
C SER A 72 3.10 5.50 1.37
N LEU A 73 2.34 5.22 0.31
CA LEU A 73 0.89 5.06 0.41
C LEU A 73 0.52 3.80 1.20
N ILE A 74 1.19 2.67 0.97
CA ILE A 74 0.95 1.44 1.74
C ILE A 74 1.15 1.68 3.22
N LEU A 75 2.25 2.34 3.60
CA LEU A 75 2.51 2.64 4.99
C LEU A 75 1.38 3.50 5.57
N THR A 76 1.10 4.64 4.95
CA THR A 76 0.21 5.63 5.56
C THR A 76 -1.27 5.32 5.39
N VAL A 77 -1.71 5.06 4.16
CA VAL A 77 -3.13 4.89 3.85
C VAL A 77 -3.64 3.50 4.24
N LEU A 78 -2.79 2.47 4.19
CA LEU A 78 -3.21 1.12 4.56
C LEU A 78 -2.79 0.76 6.00
N LEU A 79 -1.52 0.89 6.37
CA LEU A 79 -1.07 0.40 7.67
C LEU A 79 -1.39 1.35 8.83
N GLU A 80 -1.21 2.66 8.64
CA GLU A 80 -1.55 3.66 9.68
C GLU A 80 -3.06 3.93 9.74
N GLU A 81 -3.71 4.22 8.61
CA GLU A 81 -5.12 4.63 8.61
C GLU A 81 -6.12 3.47 8.66
N PHE A 82 -5.91 2.39 7.89
CA PHE A 82 -6.89 1.30 7.80
C PHE A 82 -6.67 0.21 8.86
N TYR A 83 -5.41 -0.10 9.18
CA TYR A 83 -5.03 -1.11 10.16
C TYR A 83 -4.63 -0.53 11.53
N GLU A 84 -4.62 0.80 11.71
CA GLU A 84 -4.29 1.45 12.99
C GLU A 84 -3.03 0.88 13.69
N HIS A 85 -2.02 0.47 12.91
CA HIS A 85 -0.77 -0.16 13.39
C HIS A 85 -0.92 -1.57 14.00
N ASP A 86 -1.94 -2.34 13.62
CA ASP A 86 -2.20 -3.71 14.10
C ASP A 86 -0.97 -4.63 14.10
N TYR A 87 -0.02 -4.42 13.18
CA TYR A 87 1.18 -5.24 13.04
C TYR A 87 2.40 -4.78 13.86
N GLN A 88 2.30 -3.68 14.61
CA GLN A 88 3.42 -3.08 15.33
C GLN A 88 4.04 -4.01 16.39
N ASP A 89 3.22 -4.85 17.01
CA ASP A 89 3.66 -5.83 18.01
C ASP A 89 4.00 -7.21 17.39
N GLU A 90 3.68 -7.41 16.10
CA GLU A 90 3.83 -8.70 15.42
C GLU A 90 5.04 -8.74 14.46
N ALA A 91 5.49 -7.58 13.98
CA ALA A 91 6.57 -7.49 12.99
C ALA A 91 7.63 -6.43 13.35
N ASP A 92 8.90 -6.83 13.28
CA ASP A 92 10.05 -5.91 13.47
C ASP A 92 10.36 -5.13 12.20
N LYS A 93 9.98 -5.67 11.04
CA LYS A 93 10.31 -5.16 9.72
C LYS A 93 9.17 -5.41 8.74
N ILE A 94 9.11 -4.57 7.72
CA ILE A 94 8.23 -4.77 6.56
C ILE A 94 9.09 -5.01 5.32
N GLU A 95 8.72 -6.03 4.55
CA GLU A 95 9.30 -6.32 3.25
C GLU A 95 8.28 -6.01 2.16
N PHE A 96 8.61 -5.02 1.33
CA PHE A 96 7.85 -4.64 0.15
C PHE A 96 8.35 -5.43 -1.05
N ILE A 97 7.46 -6.14 -1.74
CA ILE A 97 7.77 -6.89 -2.95
C ILE A 97 6.89 -6.37 -4.09
N ASN A 98 7.49 -5.68 -5.04
CA ASN A 98 6.78 -5.20 -6.23
C ASN A 98 6.66 -6.36 -7.24
N LEU A 99 5.47 -6.94 -7.37
CA LEU A 99 5.24 -8.13 -8.19
C LEU A 99 5.47 -7.89 -9.70
N LYS A 100 5.35 -6.65 -10.19
CA LYS A 100 5.63 -6.34 -11.59
C LYS A 100 7.13 -6.30 -11.91
N SER A 101 7.93 -5.72 -11.02
CA SER A 101 9.38 -5.56 -11.23
C SER A 101 10.22 -6.62 -10.54
N GLN A 102 9.63 -7.39 -9.63
CA GLN A 102 10.29 -8.32 -8.71
C GLN A 102 11.33 -7.64 -7.80
N ALA A 103 11.30 -6.31 -7.70
CA ALA A 103 12.13 -5.57 -6.76
C ALA A 103 11.60 -5.76 -5.34
N ALA A 104 12.51 -6.01 -4.41
CA ALA A 104 12.21 -6.13 -2.99
C ALA A 104 12.94 -5.04 -2.20
N ARG A 105 12.27 -4.50 -1.18
CA ARG A 105 12.85 -3.53 -0.25
C ARG A 105 12.37 -3.84 1.16
N THR A 106 13.30 -3.94 2.09
CA THR A 106 13.00 -4.15 3.51
C THR A 106 13.34 -2.90 4.31
N ILE A 107 12.45 -2.51 5.22
CA ILE A 107 12.70 -1.45 6.20
C ILE A 107 12.28 -1.93 7.60
N ALA A 108 12.85 -1.31 8.64
CA ALA A 108 12.40 -1.56 10.00
C ALA A 108 10.99 -0.97 10.20
N TYR A 109 10.11 -1.73 10.84
CA TYR A 109 8.73 -1.32 11.09
C TYR A 109 8.68 -0.14 12.07
N SER A 110 9.62 -0.09 13.02
CA SER A 110 9.79 1.04 13.95
C SER A 110 10.19 2.37 13.31
N LEU A 111 10.48 2.41 12.00
CA LEU A 111 10.75 3.65 11.26
C LEU A 111 9.52 4.17 10.50
N VAL A 112 8.42 3.42 10.57
CA VAL A 112 7.16 3.67 9.88
C VAL A 112 6.16 4.34 10.83
N VAL A 113 6.24 4.03 12.13
CA VAL A 113 5.33 4.49 13.20
C VAL A 113 6.00 5.46 14.15
#